data_AF-A0A0F9J1W9-F1
#
_entry.id   AF-A0A0F9J1W9-F1
#
_cell.length_a   1.000
_cell.length_b   1.000
_cell.length_c   1.000
_cell.angle_alpha   90.00
_cell.angle_beta   90.00
_cell.angle_gamma   90.00
#
_symmetry.space_group_name_H-M   'P 1'
#
loop_
_entity.id
_entity.type
_entity.pdbx_description
1 polymer ?
#
loop_
_entity_poly.entity_id
_entity_poly.type
_entity_poly.pdbx_seq_one_letter_code
_entity_poly.pdbx_strand_id
1 'polypeptide(L)'
;MLEVHNLTMINNENRIWEVLDEYKISKISFHYLTDIPIYNEDTNTEDYTDGYVIEFGKLKSGDSWRYYTFSKHFGHFNTNINRAMVFYSDLIIKNRGDEFDLKYLIFTQNFFILLINSLEVYLIDIFKSLAKGLKVEVLDMRLFVKFLRNFNLKNKFYNALKEKGSIGFYLSEILPVRLDLLQKDKCRIAYQLVNFDLLNIDNSGWEKIFCNPNGNCYLQQRHEIVHGGLPIVHNKSKISQLEFVETALIDIVKFVLSIEDSTYQRISELEAKELEENLN
;
A
#
# COMPACT_ATOMS: atom_id res chain seq x y z
N MET A 1 29.12 -13.14 -7.28
CA MET A 1 28.61 -14.32 -6.56
C MET A 1 27.59 -13.78 -5.57
N LEU A 2 26.30 -13.93 -5.91
CA LEU A 2 25.20 -13.39 -5.10
C LEU A 2 24.91 -14.37 -3.97
N GLU A 3 25.12 -13.95 -2.73
CA GLU A 3 24.64 -14.68 -1.56
C GLU A 3 23.11 -14.61 -1.55
N VAL A 4 22.49 -15.76 -1.78
CA VAL A 4 21.09 -15.99 -1.46
C VAL A 4 20.98 -15.98 0.05
N HIS A 5 20.56 -14.87 0.64
CA HIS A 5 20.10 -14.88 2.02
C HIS A 5 18.88 -15.80 2.10
N ASN A 6 19.11 -17.03 2.58
CA ASN A 6 18.05 -17.86 3.13
C ASN A 6 17.41 -17.05 4.26
N LEU A 7 16.22 -16.50 4.02
CA LEU A 7 15.36 -15.94 5.06
C LEU A 7 15.07 -17.08 6.05
N THR A 8 15.81 -17.09 7.14
CA THR A 8 15.61 -18.03 8.24
C THR A 8 14.33 -17.63 8.94
N MET A 9 13.40 -18.58 9.13
CA MET A 9 12.14 -18.37 9.86
C MET A 9 12.37 -17.57 11.15
N ILE A 10 11.62 -16.48 11.34
CA ILE A 10 11.78 -15.58 12.48
C ILE A 10 11.16 -16.20 13.73
N ASN A 11 9.91 -16.67 13.62
CA ASN A 11 9.14 -17.39 14.64
C ASN A 11 9.24 -16.76 16.05
N ASN A 12 9.27 -15.44 16.10
CA ASN A 12 9.46 -14.65 17.32
C ASN A 12 8.84 -13.27 17.11
N GLU A 13 7.86 -12.93 17.95
CA GLU A 13 7.09 -11.69 17.77
C GLU A 13 7.97 -10.44 17.93
N ASN A 14 8.90 -10.41 18.88
CA ASN A 14 9.77 -9.25 19.06
C ASN A 14 10.71 -9.08 17.87
N ARG A 15 11.26 -10.18 17.36
CA ARG A 15 12.20 -10.15 16.24
C ARG A 15 11.51 -9.73 14.93
N ILE A 16 10.26 -10.13 14.68
CA ILE A 16 9.54 -9.64 13.48
C ILE A 16 9.27 -8.14 13.61
N TRP A 17 8.96 -7.63 14.81
CA TRP A 17 8.76 -6.20 15.03
C TRP A 17 10.05 -5.40 14.86
N GLU A 18 11.20 -5.95 15.24
CA GLU A 18 12.52 -5.36 14.95
C GLU A 18 12.76 -5.24 13.43
N VAL A 19 12.45 -6.30 12.67
CA VAL A 19 12.55 -6.26 11.19
C VAL A 19 11.56 -5.25 10.59
N LEU A 20 10.34 -5.18 11.10
CA LEU A 20 9.33 -4.23 10.62
C LEU A 20 9.72 -2.76 10.90
N ASP A 21 10.42 -2.49 12.01
CA ASP A 21 10.89 -1.15 12.35
C ASP A 21 11.92 -0.63 11.35
N GLU A 22 12.73 -1.50 10.73
CA GLU A 22 13.62 -1.12 9.62
C GLU A 22 12.86 -0.54 8.44
N TYR A 23 11.58 -0.91 8.29
CA TYR A 23 10.68 -0.41 7.28
C TYR A 23 9.69 0.65 7.82
N LYS A 24 10.02 1.30 8.94
CA LYS A 24 9.21 2.34 9.59
C LYS A 24 7.82 1.85 10.05
N ILE A 25 7.61 0.54 10.18
CA ILE A 25 6.38 -0.06 10.72
C ILE A 25 6.61 -0.38 12.19
N SER A 26 5.88 0.31 13.06
CA SER A 26 6.03 0.19 14.50
C SER A 26 4.86 -0.54 15.15
N LYS A 27 5.15 -1.32 16.19
CA LYS A 27 4.11 -1.85 17.08
C LYS A 27 3.39 -0.69 17.77
N ILE A 28 2.08 -0.58 17.58
CA ILE A 28 1.26 0.43 18.25
C ILE A 28 1.02 -0.05 19.68
N SER A 29 1.80 0.49 20.62
CA SER A 29 1.35 0.56 22.02
C SER A 29 0.25 1.62 22.09
N PHE A 30 -0.78 1.41 22.91
CA PHE A 30 -1.95 2.30 23.13
C PHE A 30 -1.63 3.72 23.64
N HIS A 31 -0.42 4.23 23.42
CA HIS A 31 0.02 5.56 23.76
C HIS A 31 0.45 6.25 22.45
N TYR A 32 -0.39 7.20 22.02
CA TYR A 32 -0.13 8.25 21.03
C TYR A 32 -0.40 7.93 19.54
N LEU A 33 -1.66 8.12 19.13
CA LEU A 33 -1.96 9.02 18.01
C LEU A 33 -2.32 10.37 18.65
N THR A 34 -1.32 11.13 19.10
CA THR A 34 -1.57 12.55 19.37
C THR A 34 -1.59 13.26 18.04
N ASP A 35 -2.66 14.00 17.78
CA ASP A 35 -2.68 15.11 16.84
C ASP A 35 -1.52 16.05 17.20
N ILE A 36 -0.35 15.82 16.59
CA ILE A 36 0.72 16.80 16.60
C ILE A 36 0.22 17.90 15.67
N PRO A 37 0.03 19.15 16.17
CA PRO A 37 -0.50 20.22 15.36
C PRO A 37 0.37 20.40 14.13
N ILE A 38 -0.29 20.30 12.98
CA ILE A 38 0.28 20.60 11.67
C ILE A 38 0.71 22.07 11.72
N TYR A 39 2.01 22.34 11.58
CA TYR A 39 2.43 23.66 11.09
C TYR A 39 2.10 23.68 9.60
N ASN A 40 0.87 24.06 9.26
CA ASN A 40 0.64 24.73 8.00
C ASN A 40 1.20 26.13 8.24
N GLU A 41 2.45 26.38 7.86
CA GLU A 41 2.79 27.77 7.54
C GLU A 41 1.82 28.18 6.44
N ASP A 42 1.01 29.23 6.69
CA ASP A 42 0.00 29.75 5.77
C ASP A 42 0.60 30.01 4.38
N THR A 43 0.61 29.01 3.52
CA THR A 43 0.75 29.15 2.08
C THR A 43 -0.64 29.41 1.56
N ASN A 44 -0.97 30.69 1.35
CA ASN A 44 -2.19 31.16 0.66
C ASN A 44 -2.20 30.78 -0.84
N THR A 45 -1.59 29.65 -1.19
CA THR A 45 -1.66 29.01 -2.50
C THR A 45 -2.72 27.92 -2.40
N GLU A 46 -3.58 27.77 -3.41
CA GLU A 46 -4.50 26.63 -3.52
C GLU A 46 -3.64 25.37 -3.71
N ASP A 47 -3.08 24.84 -2.60
CA ASP A 47 -1.97 23.90 -2.63
C ASP A 47 -2.39 22.51 -3.11
N TYR A 48 -1.56 21.96 -4.00
CA TYR A 48 -1.61 20.58 -4.51
C TYR A 48 -1.53 19.49 -3.41
N THR A 49 -1.35 19.87 -2.14
CA THR A 49 -1.09 18.99 -0.98
C THR A 49 -2.34 18.58 -0.19
N ASP A 50 -3.53 19.11 -0.49
CA ASP A 50 -4.80 18.78 0.19
C ASP A 50 -5.20 17.27 0.12
N GLY A 51 -4.49 16.48 -0.69
CA GLY A 51 -4.59 15.03 -0.75
C GLY A 51 -3.56 14.25 0.07
N TYR A 52 -2.34 14.74 0.18
CA TYR A 52 -1.20 14.03 0.75
C TYR A 52 -0.67 14.79 1.96
N VAL A 53 -1.33 14.57 3.10
CA VAL A 53 -0.95 15.19 4.37
C VAL A 53 0.25 14.45 4.93
N ILE A 54 1.38 15.14 5.03
CA ILE A 54 2.58 14.66 5.73
C ILE A 54 2.35 14.81 7.24
N GLU A 55 2.42 13.69 7.94
CA GLU A 55 2.34 13.64 9.39
C GLU A 55 3.74 13.45 9.97
N PHE A 56 4.05 14.21 11.02
CA PHE A 56 5.23 13.97 11.85
C PHE A 56 4.84 13.02 12.97
N GLY A 57 5.22 11.76 12.85
CA GLY A 57 4.93 10.74 13.84
C GLY A 57 6.14 10.45 14.73
N LYS A 58 5.90 10.30 16.03
CA LYS A 58 6.89 9.71 16.94
C LYS A 58 6.55 8.23 17.11
N LEU A 59 7.36 7.35 16.52
CA LEU A 59 7.19 5.91 16.64
C LEU A 59 8.16 5.37 17.70
N LYS A 60 7.67 4.47 18.56
CA LYS A 60 8.50 3.80 19.55
C LYS A 60 9.17 2.59 18.90
N SER A 61 10.51 2.57 18.92
CA SER A 61 11.35 1.48 18.43
C SER A 61 12.19 0.95 19.61
N GLY A 62 11.84 -0.24 20.09
CA GLY A 62 12.41 -0.81 21.31
C GLY A 62 12.18 0.10 22.53
N ASP A 63 13.27 0.43 23.24
CA ASP A 63 13.26 1.35 24.39
C ASP A 63 13.42 2.83 23.99
N SER A 64 13.62 3.12 22.70
CA SER A 64 13.89 4.45 22.17
C SER A 64 12.72 4.99 21.35
N TRP A 65 12.63 6.31 21.25
CA TRP A 65 11.68 6.96 20.36
C TRP A 65 12.37 7.47 19.11
N ARG A 66 11.82 7.17 17.95
CA ARG A 66 12.28 7.68 16.65
C ARG A 66 11.20 8.57 16.04
N TYR A 67 11.63 9.66 15.43
CA TYR A 67 10.75 10.56 14.70
C TYR A 67 10.81 10.18 13.22
N TYR A 68 9.65 9.93 12.64
CA TYR A 68 9.52 9.65 11.22
C TYR A 68 8.52 10.63 10.61
N THR A 69 8.86 11.11 9.42
CA THR A 69 7.97 11.87 8.56
C THR A 69 7.35 10.88 7.60
N PHE A 70 6.02 10.76 7.60
CA PHE A 70 5.29 9.86 6.71
C PHE A 70 3.89 10.42 6.46
N SER A 71 3.27 10.02 5.36
CA SER A 71 1.92 10.40 5.01
C SER A 71 0.91 9.79 5.97
N LYS A 72 -0.21 10.49 6.16
CA LYS A 72 -1.39 9.93 6.84
C LYS A 72 -1.79 8.54 6.32
N HIS A 73 -1.64 8.33 5.00
CA HIS A 73 -1.93 7.06 4.34
C HIS A 73 -0.99 5.95 4.82
N PHE A 74 0.30 6.24 4.99
CA PHE A 74 1.26 5.31 5.58
C PHE A 74 0.97 5.05 7.07
N GLY A 75 0.52 6.06 7.82
CA GLY A 75 0.05 5.89 9.21
C GLY A 75 -1.15 4.94 9.32
N HIS A 76 -2.12 5.07 8.42
CA HIS A 76 -3.24 4.13 8.30
C HIS A 76 -2.78 2.71 7.91
N PHE A 77 -1.80 2.61 7.00
CA PHE A 77 -1.20 1.32 6.63
C PHE A 77 -0.54 0.64 7.84
N ASN A 78 0.28 1.36 8.62
CA ASN A 78 0.88 0.86 9.86
C ASN A 78 -0.19 0.34 10.86
N THR A 79 -1.28 1.09 11.01
CA THR A 79 -2.43 0.66 11.83
C THR A 79 -3.06 -0.65 11.34
N ASN A 80 -3.19 -0.82 10.02
CA ASN A 80 -3.74 -2.04 9.45
C ASN A 80 -2.76 -3.23 9.54
N ILE A 81 -1.45 -3.00 9.43
CA ILE A 81 -0.44 -4.03 9.71
C ILE A 81 -0.54 -4.51 11.16
N ASN A 82 -0.67 -3.59 12.13
CA ASN A 82 -0.87 -3.96 13.53
C ASN A 82 -2.10 -4.87 13.73
N ARG A 83 -3.19 -4.66 12.98
CA ARG A 83 -4.37 -5.54 13.01
C ARG A 83 -4.07 -6.93 12.45
N ALA A 84 -3.30 -7.03 11.35
CA ALA A 84 -2.86 -8.32 10.83
C ALA A 84 -1.97 -9.05 11.83
N MET A 85 -1.05 -8.33 12.50
CA MET A 85 -0.10 -8.89 13.46
C MET A 85 -0.72 -9.52 14.71
N VAL A 86 -1.99 -9.19 15.02
CA VAL A 86 -2.75 -9.91 16.07
C VAL A 86 -2.81 -11.41 15.77
N PHE A 87 -3.07 -11.78 14.51
CA PHE A 87 -3.12 -13.19 14.09
C PHE A 87 -1.74 -13.83 14.05
N TYR A 88 -0.70 -13.08 13.70
CA TYR A 88 0.67 -13.59 13.68
C TYR A 88 1.14 -14.04 15.07
N SER A 89 0.78 -13.29 16.11
CA SER A 89 1.09 -13.65 17.51
C SER A 89 0.49 -15.01 17.87
N ASP A 90 -0.75 -15.27 17.46
CA ASP A 90 -1.41 -16.57 17.66
C ASP A 90 -0.77 -17.68 16.81
N LEU A 91 -0.31 -17.37 15.60
CA LEU A 91 0.38 -18.33 14.72
C LEU A 91 1.68 -18.83 15.35
N ILE A 92 2.55 -17.95 15.88
CA ILE A 92 3.79 -18.36 16.55
C ILE A 92 3.51 -19.33 17.70
N ILE A 93 2.54 -19.00 18.56
CA ILE A 93 2.18 -19.83 19.72
C ILE A 93 1.73 -21.23 19.28
N LYS A 94 0.96 -21.29 18.18
CA LYS A 94 0.36 -22.51 17.65
C LYS A 94 1.25 -23.28 16.67
N ASN A 95 2.40 -22.74 16.28
CA ASN A 95 3.38 -23.41 15.41
C ASN A 95 4.18 -24.52 16.14
N ARG A 96 3.59 -25.16 17.16
CA ARG A 96 4.17 -26.28 17.91
C ARG A 96 3.49 -27.58 17.46
N GLY A 97 4.29 -28.53 16.94
CA GLY A 97 3.85 -29.85 16.51
C GLY A 97 3.32 -29.93 15.07
N ASP A 98 3.36 -31.13 14.49
CA ASP A 98 3.20 -31.37 13.04
C ASP A 98 1.77 -31.64 12.58
N GLU A 99 0.82 -31.84 13.51
CA GLU A 99 -0.56 -32.18 13.17
C GLU A 99 -1.33 -31.00 12.56
N PHE A 100 -2.23 -31.31 11.61
CA PHE A 100 -3.14 -30.34 11.01
C PHE A 100 -4.00 -29.63 12.08
N ASP A 101 -3.89 -28.30 12.18
CA ASP A 101 -4.71 -27.46 13.08
C ASP A 101 -5.57 -26.50 12.24
N LEU A 102 -6.89 -26.73 12.24
CA LEU A 102 -7.85 -25.86 11.55
C LEU A 102 -7.80 -24.41 12.04
N LYS A 103 -7.54 -24.17 13.33
CA LYS A 103 -7.41 -22.80 13.86
C LYS A 103 -6.16 -22.11 13.30
N TYR A 104 -5.06 -22.85 13.18
CA TYR A 104 -3.84 -22.33 12.57
C TYR A 104 -4.09 -21.90 11.13
N LEU A 105 -4.78 -22.75 10.35
CA LEU A 105 -5.15 -22.42 8.97
C LEU A 105 -6.02 -21.16 8.89
N ILE A 106 -7.04 -21.05 9.74
CA ILE A 106 -7.93 -19.87 9.79
C ILE A 106 -7.15 -18.60 10.14
N PHE A 107 -6.21 -18.66 11.08
CA PHE A 107 -5.38 -17.51 11.43
C PHE A 107 -4.44 -17.10 10.29
N THR A 108 -3.82 -18.06 9.61
CA THR A 108 -3.00 -17.81 8.42
C THR A 108 -3.80 -17.13 7.32
N GLN A 109 -5.01 -17.63 7.04
CA GLN A 109 -5.89 -17.06 6.02
C GLN A 109 -6.32 -15.63 6.38
N ASN A 110 -6.75 -15.39 7.62
CA ASN A 110 -7.15 -14.06 8.08
C ASN A 110 -5.98 -13.07 8.07
N PHE A 111 -4.78 -13.50 8.51
CA PHE A 111 -3.57 -12.70 8.41
C PHE A 111 -3.33 -12.24 6.97
N PHE A 112 -3.35 -13.18 6.01
CA PHE A 112 -3.11 -12.87 4.60
C PHE A 112 -4.17 -11.95 3.99
N ILE A 113 -5.45 -12.18 4.30
CA ILE A 113 -6.55 -11.33 3.84
C ILE A 113 -6.35 -9.90 4.34
N LEU A 114 -6.05 -9.72 5.63
CA LEU A 114 -5.84 -8.41 6.22
C LEU A 114 -4.60 -7.72 5.67
N LEU A 115 -3.50 -8.45 5.50
CA LEU A 115 -2.26 -7.92 4.92
C LEU A 115 -2.49 -7.35 3.51
N ILE A 116 -3.14 -8.12 2.63
CA ILE A 116 -3.42 -7.67 1.27
C ILE A 116 -4.47 -6.56 1.24
N ASN A 117 -5.49 -6.61 2.09
CA ASN A 117 -6.45 -5.51 2.19
C ASN A 117 -5.77 -4.22 2.66
N SER A 118 -4.75 -4.32 3.53
CA SER A 118 -3.96 -3.16 3.96
C SER A 118 -3.22 -2.52 2.78
N LEU A 119 -2.61 -3.34 1.94
CA LEU A 119 -1.98 -2.91 0.69
C LEU A 119 -3.00 -2.26 -0.26
N GLU A 120 -4.16 -2.89 -0.47
CA GLU A 120 -5.22 -2.36 -1.35
C GLU A 120 -5.66 -0.96 -0.92
N VAL A 121 -5.97 -0.80 0.37
CA VAL A 121 -6.40 0.49 0.93
C VAL A 121 -5.32 1.55 0.72
N TYR A 122 -4.07 1.23 1.06
CA TYR A 122 -2.94 2.14 0.86
C TYR A 122 -2.81 2.57 -0.61
N LEU A 123 -2.82 1.62 -1.56
CA LEU A 123 -2.73 1.92 -2.98
C LEU A 123 -3.90 2.78 -3.49
N ILE A 124 -5.11 2.58 -2.99
CA ILE A 124 -6.27 3.39 -3.36
C ILE A 124 -6.11 4.82 -2.85
N ASP A 125 -5.70 4.97 -1.59
CA ASP A 125 -5.60 6.27 -0.93
C ASP A 125 -4.47 7.12 -1.55
N ILE A 126 -3.31 6.52 -1.83
CA ILE A 126 -2.22 7.19 -2.55
C ILE A 126 -2.65 7.60 -3.95
N PHE A 127 -3.24 6.69 -4.73
CA PHE A 127 -3.69 7.01 -6.09
C PHE A 127 -4.70 8.17 -6.09
N LYS A 128 -5.70 8.13 -5.19
CA LYS A 128 -6.70 9.20 -5.09
C LYS A 128 -6.07 10.54 -4.70
N SER A 129 -5.08 10.51 -3.82
CA SER A 129 -4.37 11.72 -3.38
C SER A 129 -3.62 12.35 -4.56
N LEU A 130 -2.88 11.54 -5.32
CA LEU A 130 -2.22 11.98 -6.56
C LEU A 130 -3.23 12.48 -7.61
N ALA A 131 -4.43 11.89 -7.67
CA ALA A 131 -5.47 12.28 -8.61
C ALA A 131 -6.22 13.58 -8.24
N LYS A 132 -6.14 14.06 -6.98
CA LYS A 132 -6.86 15.28 -6.56
C LYS A 132 -6.38 16.53 -7.30
N GLY A 133 -5.07 16.64 -7.54
CA GLY A 133 -4.47 17.82 -8.21
C GLY A 133 -4.47 17.75 -9.74
N LEU A 134 -5.02 16.69 -10.35
CA LEU A 134 -4.90 16.47 -11.80
C LEU A 134 -6.21 16.78 -12.52
N LYS A 135 -6.20 17.83 -13.34
CA LYS A 135 -7.29 18.11 -14.28
C LYS A 135 -7.29 17.10 -15.42
N VAL A 136 -8.47 16.73 -15.93
CA VAL A 136 -8.57 15.76 -17.02
C VAL A 136 -7.88 16.26 -18.30
N GLU A 137 -7.90 17.56 -18.56
CA GLU A 137 -7.31 18.18 -19.76
C GLU A 137 -5.80 17.99 -19.90
N VAL A 138 -5.07 17.81 -18.79
CA VAL A 138 -3.59 17.64 -18.80
C VAL A 138 -3.16 16.19 -18.88
N LEU A 139 -4.10 15.24 -18.85
CA LEU A 139 -3.80 13.80 -18.87
C LEU A 139 -3.46 13.32 -20.29
N ASP A 140 -2.63 12.29 -20.40
CA ASP A 140 -2.50 11.54 -21.64
C ASP A 140 -3.86 10.93 -22.00
N MET A 141 -4.48 11.45 -23.06
CA MET A 141 -5.83 11.06 -23.47
C MET A 141 -5.94 9.59 -23.88
N ARG A 142 -4.86 8.97 -24.39
CA ARG A 142 -4.86 7.55 -24.75
C ARG A 142 -4.89 6.69 -23.49
N LEU A 143 -4.09 7.04 -22.47
CA LEU A 143 -4.11 6.38 -21.17
C LEU A 143 -5.43 6.64 -20.44
N PHE A 144 -5.95 7.86 -20.48
CA PHE A 144 -7.21 8.22 -19.85
C PHE A 144 -8.40 7.42 -20.41
N VAL A 145 -8.50 7.27 -21.74
CA VAL A 145 -9.55 6.42 -22.35
C VAL A 145 -9.40 4.95 -21.93
N LYS A 146 -8.18 4.42 -21.83
CA LYS A 146 -7.94 3.07 -21.30
C LYS A 146 -8.37 2.96 -19.85
N PHE A 147 -8.06 3.95 -19.02
CA PHE A 147 -8.48 4.04 -17.63
C PHE A 147 -10.00 4.02 -17.49
N LEU A 148 -10.71 4.90 -18.21
CA LEU A 148 -12.18 4.96 -18.21
C LEU A 148 -12.81 3.61 -18.58
N ARG A 149 -12.21 2.89 -19.55
CA ARG A 149 -12.69 1.56 -19.96
C ARG A 149 -12.47 0.51 -18.86
N ASN A 150 -11.27 0.44 -18.29
CA ASN A 150 -10.91 -0.59 -17.31
C ASN A 150 -11.66 -0.43 -15.98
N PHE A 151 -11.96 0.80 -15.58
CA PHE A 151 -12.70 1.10 -14.36
C PHE A 151 -14.20 1.36 -14.59
N ASN A 152 -14.69 1.18 -15.82
CA ASN A 152 -16.09 1.42 -16.20
C ASN A 152 -16.61 2.81 -15.80
N LEU A 153 -15.82 3.85 -16.07
CA LEU A 153 -16.10 5.24 -15.66
C LEU A 153 -16.65 6.12 -16.78
N LYS A 154 -16.91 5.56 -17.98
CA LYS A 154 -17.40 6.32 -19.14
C LYS A 154 -18.65 7.15 -18.81
N ASN A 155 -19.64 6.56 -18.16
CA ASN A 155 -20.88 7.26 -17.82
C ASN A 155 -20.64 8.40 -16.82
N LYS A 156 -19.79 8.19 -15.81
CA LYS A 156 -19.42 9.24 -14.85
C LYS A 156 -18.70 10.40 -15.53
N PHE A 157 -17.77 10.09 -16.44
CA PHE A 157 -17.07 11.08 -17.24
C PHE A 157 -18.03 11.92 -18.10
N TYR A 158 -18.94 11.28 -18.86
CA TYR A 158 -19.88 12.02 -19.70
C TYR A 158 -20.88 12.86 -18.90
N ASN A 159 -21.29 12.40 -17.72
CA ASN A 159 -22.13 13.18 -16.82
C ASN A 159 -21.39 14.43 -16.33
N ALA A 160 -20.16 14.29 -15.84
CA ALA A 160 -19.34 15.42 -15.41
C ALA A 160 -19.07 16.40 -16.57
N LEU A 161 -18.76 15.90 -17.77
CA LEU A 161 -18.57 16.72 -18.96
C LEU A 161 -19.84 17.52 -19.31
N LYS A 162 -21.02 16.91 -19.22
CA LYS A 162 -22.30 17.57 -19.47
C LYS A 162 -22.61 18.65 -18.43
N GLU A 163 -22.32 18.39 -17.15
CA GLU A 163 -22.56 19.31 -16.04
C GLU A 163 -21.60 20.51 -16.06
N LYS A 164 -20.32 20.28 -16.36
CA LYS A 164 -19.26 21.30 -16.32
C LYS A 164 -19.06 22.03 -17.65
N GLY A 165 -19.50 21.44 -18.76
CA GLY A 165 -19.32 22.00 -20.10
C GLY A 165 -17.89 21.97 -20.66
N SER A 166 -16.94 21.36 -19.93
CA SER A 166 -15.53 21.24 -20.34
C SER A 166 -14.87 20.03 -19.69
N ILE A 167 -13.65 19.68 -20.13
CA ILE A 167 -12.79 18.66 -19.52
C ILE A 167 -11.83 19.23 -18.46
N GLY A 168 -12.00 20.49 -18.05
CA GLY A 168 -11.13 21.16 -17.06
C GLY A 168 -11.40 20.77 -15.60
N PHE A 169 -12.23 19.76 -15.36
CA PHE A 169 -12.53 19.24 -14.01
C PHE A 169 -11.46 18.25 -13.53
N TYR A 170 -11.40 18.03 -12.22
CA TYR A 170 -10.39 17.15 -11.62
C TYR A 170 -10.73 15.67 -11.81
N LEU A 171 -9.70 14.83 -11.99
CA LEU A 171 -9.85 13.39 -12.13
C LEU A 171 -10.58 12.78 -10.93
N SER A 172 -10.31 13.31 -9.73
CA SER A 172 -10.97 12.91 -8.47
C SER A 172 -12.50 12.99 -8.52
N GLU A 173 -13.08 13.90 -9.31
CA GLU A 173 -14.54 14.10 -9.42
C GLU A 173 -15.26 12.92 -10.07
N ILE A 174 -14.56 12.11 -10.87
CA ILE A 174 -15.14 10.95 -11.56
C ILE A 174 -14.72 9.60 -10.95
N LEU A 175 -13.84 9.62 -9.94
CA LEU A 175 -13.36 8.40 -9.30
C LEU A 175 -14.48 7.72 -8.47
N PRO A 176 -14.57 6.40 -8.49
CA PRO A 176 -15.43 5.66 -7.57
C PRO A 176 -14.85 5.64 -6.15
N VAL A 177 -15.72 5.35 -5.18
CA VAL A 177 -15.30 5.17 -3.78
C VAL A 177 -14.31 4.01 -3.65
N ARG A 178 -14.50 2.92 -4.41
CA ARG A 178 -13.56 1.79 -4.47
C ARG A 178 -12.99 1.62 -5.87
N LEU A 179 -11.67 1.45 -5.94
CA LEU A 179 -10.93 1.12 -7.15
C LEU A 179 -10.33 -0.27 -6.98
N ASP A 180 -10.50 -1.14 -7.98
CA ASP A 180 -9.97 -2.50 -7.96
C ASP A 180 -8.49 -2.51 -8.38
N LEU A 181 -7.63 -2.00 -7.49
CA LEU A 181 -6.19 -1.88 -7.71
C LEU A 181 -5.42 -3.16 -7.37
N LEU A 182 -6.10 -4.22 -6.94
CA LEU A 182 -5.51 -5.55 -6.82
C LEU A 182 -5.37 -6.27 -8.17
N GLN A 183 -6.02 -5.79 -9.24
CA GLN A 183 -5.75 -6.30 -10.58
C GLN A 183 -4.52 -5.61 -11.19
N LYS A 184 -3.47 -6.39 -11.51
CA LYS A 184 -2.17 -5.91 -12.03
C LYS A 184 -2.32 -4.86 -13.15
N ASP A 185 -3.15 -5.15 -14.16
CA ASP A 185 -3.37 -4.24 -15.29
C ASP A 185 -4.12 -2.96 -14.91
N LYS A 186 -5.12 -3.06 -14.03
CA LYS A 186 -5.86 -1.90 -13.54
C LYS A 186 -4.96 -0.99 -12.71
N CYS A 187 -4.18 -1.58 -11.81
CA CYS A 187 -3.20 -0.87 -10.98
C CYS A 187 -2.19 -0.13 -11.85
N ARG A 188 -1.57 -0.83 -12.80
CA ARG A 188 -0.61 -0.25 -13.74
C ARG A 188 -1.21 0.92 -14.52
N ILE A 189 -2.40 0.75 -15.09
CA ILE A 189 -3.06 1.82 -15.88
C ILE A 189 -3.39 3.03 -15.00
N ALA A 190 -3.88 2.82 -13.77
CA ALA A 190 -4.19 3.90 -12.84
C ALA A 190 -2.94 4.70 -12.48
N TYR A 191 -1.87 4.02 -12.05
CA TYR A 191 -0.65 4.71 -11.63
C TYR A 191 0.11 5.36 -12.80
N GLN A 192 0.12 4.74 -13.98
CA GLN A 192 0.65 5.38 -15.20
C GLN A 192 -0.12 6.65 -15.58
N LEU A 193 -1.44 6.69 -15.36
CA LEU A 193 -2.25 7.88 -15.66
C LEU A 193 -1.81 9.10 -14.84
N VAL A 194 -1.32 8.88 -13.61
CA VAL A 194 -0.79 9.93 -12.74
C VAL A 194 0.74 10.05 -12.87
N ASN A 195 1.33 9.54 -13.96
CA ASN A 195 2.77 9.53 -14.24
C ASN A 195 3.62 8.92 -13.12
N PHE A 196 3.11 7.88 -12.46
CA PHE A 196 3.82 7.17 -11.40
C PHE A 196 3.96 5.70 -11.77
N ASP A 197 5.19 5.18 -11.85
CA ASP A 197 5.44 3.81 -12.30
C ASP A 197 5.83 2.89 -11.14
N LEU A 198 4.83 2.24 -10.54
CA LEU A 198 5.02 1.30 -9.43
C LEU A 198 5.94 0.13 -9.78
N LEU A 199 5.96 -0.31 -11.04
CA LEU A 199 6.83 -1.41 -11.49
C LEU A 199 8.30 -0.97 -11.43
N ASN A 200 8.62 0.27 -11.80
CA ASN A 200 10.00 0.75 -11.78
C ASN A 200 10.48 1.11 -10.38
N ILE A 201 9.57 1.49 -9.48
CA ILE A 201 9.89 1.81 -8.08
C ILE A 201 10.41 0.56 -7.35
N ASP A 202 9.70 -0.56 -7.47
CA ASP A 202 10.15 -1.83 -6.90
C ASP A 202 9.63 -3.01 -7.75
N ASN A 203 10.38 -3.31 -8.80
CA ASN A 203 10.08 -4.41 -9.72
C ASN A 203 10.00 -5.76 -9.00
N SER A 204 10.91 -6.00 -8.04
CA SER A 204 10.92 -7.26 -7.30
C SER A 204 9.68 -7.39 -6.43
N GLY A 205 9.29 -6.35 -5.69
CA GLY A 205 8.07 -6.35 -4.88
C GLY A 205 6.82 -6.46 -5.75
N TRP A 206 6.78 -5.72 -6.86
CA TRP A 206 5.69 -5.76 -7.84
C TRP A 206 5.42 -7.17 -8.34
N GLU A 207 6.46 -7.92 -8.74
CA GLU A 207 6.30 -9.26 -9.30
C GLU A 207 5.92 -10.32 -8.26
N LYS A 208 6.31 -10.14 -6.99
CA LYS A 208 5.88 -11.02 -5.88
C LYS A 208 4.42 -10.78 -5.48
N ILE A 209 3.99 -9.52 -5.50
CA ILE A 209 2.63 -9.10 -5.12
C ILE A 209 1.65 -9.39 -6.27
N PHE A 210 1.95 -8.90 -7.46
CA PHE A 210 1.09 -8.96 -8.64
C PHE A 210 1.53 -10.07 -9.59
N CYS A 211 0.62 -11.00 -9.86
CA CYS A 211 0.94 -12.21 -10.60
C CYS A 211 1.46 -11.95 -12.01
N ASN A 212 2.52 -12.69 -12.35
CA ASN A 212 2.82 -13.00 -13.73
C ASN A 212 1.87 -14.07 -14.28
N PRO A 213 1.76 -14.21 -15.61
CA PRO A 213 0.95 -15.24 -16.25
C PRO A 213 1.25 -16.67 -15.77
N ASN A 214 2.44 -16.91 -15.21
CA ASN A 214 2.93 -18.22 -14.79
C ASN A 214 2.55 -18.59 -13.32
N GLY A 215 1.86 -17.70 -12.60
CA GLY A 215 1.24 -17.99 -11.30
C GLY A 215 2.19 -18.07 -10.11
N ASN A 216 1.61 -17.95 -8.91
CA ASN A 216 2.24 -17.93 -7.57
C ASN A 216 2.71 -16.54 -7.07
N CYS A 217 1.77 -15.59 -6.99
CA CYS A 217 1.94 -14.30 -6.29
C CYS A 217 1.01 -14.20 -5.08
N TYR A 218 1.23 -13.20 -4.20
CA TYR A 218 0.41 -13.02 -3.00
C TYR A 218 -1.07 -12.73 -3.30
N LEU A 219 -1.37 -12.00 -4.38
CA LEU A 219 -2.75 -11.69 -4.75
C LEU A 219 -3.54 -12.91 -5.24
N GLN A 220 -2.89 -13.81 -5.99
CA GLN A 220 -3.50 -15.08 -6.36
C GLN A 220 -3.71 -15.95 -5.12
N GLN A 221 -2.75 -16.00 -4.21
CA GLN A 221 -2.90 -16.74 -2.95
C GLN A 221 -4.10 -16.22 -2.14
N ARG A 222 -4.29 -14.89 -2.04
CA ARG A 222 -5.52 -14.33 -1.44
C ARG A 222 -6.77 -14.74 -2.21
N HIS A 223 -6.77 -14.63 -3.54
CA HIS A 223 -7.94 -15.00 -4.35
C HIS A 223 -8.34 -16.46 -4.11
N GLU A 224 -7.36 -17.35 -4.08
CA GLU A 224 -7.54 -18.75 -3.73
C GLU A 224 -8.11 -18.88 -2.32
N ILE A 225 -7.57 -18.19 -1.30
CA ILE A 225 -8.10 -18.16 0.08
C ILE A 225 -9.56 -17.77 0.14
N VAL A 226 -9.95 -16.70 -0.55
CA VAL A 226 -11.31 -16.15 -0.49
C VAL A 226 -12.33 -17.05 -1.21
N HIS A 227 -11.96 -17.66 -2.34
CA HIS A 227 -12.91 -18.39 -3.20
C HIS A 227 -12.81 -19.92 -3.11
N GLY A 228 -11.66 -20.44 -2.69
CA GLY A 228 -11.37 -21.87 -2.62
C GLY A 228 -11.80 -22.54 -1.31
N GLY A 229 -12.17 -21.78 -0.27
CA GLY A 229 -12.63 -22.28 1.03
C GLY A 229 -11.54 -22.93 1.89
N LEU A 230 -10.62 -23.69 1.29
CA LEU A 230 -9.45 -24.34 1.89
C LEU A 230 -8.34 -24.51 0.83
N PRO A 231 -7.57 -23.48 0.48
CA PRO A 231 -6.64 -23.56 -0.66
C PRO A 231 -5.22 -23.89 -0.19
N ILE A 232 -4.58 -24.82 -0.92
CA ILE A 232 -3.13 -25.07 -1.19
C ILE A 232 -2.12 -25.08 -0.02
N VAL A 233 -2.31 -24.22 0.98
CA VAL A 233 -1.65 -24.21 2.29
C VAL A 233 -1.82 -25.56 3.01
N HIS A 234 -2.88 -26.32 2.70
CA HIS A 234 -3.10 -27.67 3.21
C HIS A 234 -1.98 -28.67 2.92
N ASN A 235 -1.21 -28.49 1.83
CA ASN A 235 -0.09 -29.37 1.48
C ASN A 235 1.27 -28.86 2.03
N LYS A 236 1.27 -27.77 2.79
CA LYS A 236 2.45 -27.17 3.38
C LYS A 236 2.50 -27.46 4.88
N SER A 237 3.66 -27.84 5.40
CA SER A 237 3.89 -27.94 6.85
C SER A 237 3.66 -26.59 7.54
N LYS A 238 3.22 -26.55 8.80
CA LYS A 238 2.99 -25.28 9.55
C LYS A 238 4.18 -24.32 9.47
N ILE A 239 5.39 -24.87 9.49
CA ILE A 239 6.67 -24.15 9.34
C ILE A 239 6.69 -23.37 8.02
N SER A 240 6.46 -24.03 6.87
CA SER A 240 6.52 -23.31 5.59
C SER A 240 5.34 -22.36 5.36
N GLN A 241 4.23 -22.56 6.08
CA GLN A 241 3.15 -21.57 6.13
C GLN A 241 3.56 -20.31 6.91
N LEU A 242 4.24 -20.46 8.06
CA LEU A 242 4.73 -19.34 8.85
C LEU A 242 5.80 -18.56 8.09
N GLU A 243 6.77 -19.25 7.49
CA GLU A 243 7.80 -18.64 6.65
C GLU A 243 7.19 -17.84 5.50
N PHE A 244 6.15 -18.38 4.86
CA PHE A 244 5.42 -17.69 3.80
C PHE A 244 4.70 -16.44 4.31
N VAL A 245 4.07 -16.50 5.48
CA VAL A 245 3.45 -15.35 6.17
C VAL A 245 4.48 -14.25 6.45
N GLU A 246 5.61 -14.60 7.04
CA GLU A 246 6.69 -13.66 7.39
C GLU A 246 7.28 -13.02 6.13
N THR A 247 7.53 -13.82 5.09
CA THR A 247 8.08 -13.34 3.83
C THR A 247 7.12 -12.37 3.14
N ALA A 248 5.83 -12.72 3.07
CA ALA A 248 4.83 -11.85 2.44
C ALA A 248 4.65 -10.53 3.18
N LEU A 249 4.69 -10.56 4.52
CA LEU A 249 4.62 -9.36 5.35
C LEU A 249 5.79 -8.42 5.05
N ILE A 250 7.02 -8.94 5.06
CA ILE A 250 8.24 -8.15 4.81
C ILE A 250 8.21 -7.59 3.38
N ASP A 251 7.90 -8.42 2.39
CA ASP A 251 7.87 -7.99 0.99
C ASP A 251 6.82 -6.90 0.74
N ILE A 252 5.63 -7.01 1.33
CA ILE A 252 4.56 -6.00 1.18
C ILE A 252 4.91 -4.69 1.90
N VAL A 253 5.43 -4.77 3.12
CA VAL A 253 5.83 -3.57 3.88
C VAL A 253 6.97 -2.83 3.17
N LYS A 254 7.97 -3.56 2.66
CA LYS A 254 9.06 -3.00 1.87
C LYS A 254 8.58 -2.34 0.57
N PHE A 255 7.64 -2.98 -0.13
CA PHE A 255 7.05 -2.42 -1.34
C PHE A 255 6.30 -1.11 -1.05
N VAL A 256 5.51 -1.08 0.02
CA VAL A 256 4.77 0.12 0.46
C VAL A 256 5.71 1.26 0.86
N LEU A 257 6.80 0.96 1.57
CA LEU A 257 7.80 1.97 1.91
C LEU A 257 8.47 2.56 0.65
N SER A 258 8.80 1.72 -0.34
CA SER A 258 9.40 2.20 -1.60
C SER A 258 8.46 3.17 -2.33
N ILE A 259 7.14 2.90 -2.31
CA ILE A 259 6.11 3.80 -2.86
C ILE A 259 6.04 5.10 -2.06
N GLU A 260 6.05 5.01 -0.74
CA GLU A 260 5.99 6.17 0.14
C GLU A 260 7.16 7.11 -0.11
N ASP A 261 8.39 6.60 -0.04
CA ASP A 261 9.59 7.39 -0.24
C ASP A 261 9.62 8.02 -1.65
N SER A 262 9.20 7.27 -2.69
CA SER A 262 9.09 7.79 -4.07
C SER A 262 8.00 8.84 -4.23
N THR A 263 6.89 8.73 -3.48
CA THR A 263 5.79 9.70 -3.52
C THR A 263 6.23 11.01 -2.88
N TYR A 264 6.89 10.92 -1.71
CA TYR A 264 7.45 12.07 -1.00
C TYR A 264 8.46 12.83 -1.88
N GLN A 265 9.43 12.12 -2.47
CA GLN A 265 10.41 12.74 -3.36
C GLN A 265 9.75 13.51 -4.50
N ARG A 266 8.74 12.91 -5.14
CA ARG A 266 8.04 13.54 -6.26
C ARG A 266 7.29 14.81 -5.85
N ILE A 267 6.65 14.82 -4.68
CA ILE A 267 5.95 16.00 -4.19
C ILE A 267 6.94 17.13 -3.93
N SER A 268 8.06 16.84 -3.26
CA SER A 268 9.11 17.84 -3.04
C SER A 268 9.70 18.39 -4.35
N GLU A 269 9.83 17.57 -5.39
CA GLU A 269 10.28 18.02 -6.73
C GLU A 269 9.26 18.94 -7.42
N LEU A 270 7.96 18.76 -7.19
CA LEU A 270 6.90 19.62 -7.74
C LEU A 270 6.87 20.97 -7.02
N GLU A 271 6.94 20.96 -5.69
CA GLU A 271 6.99 22.17 -4.86
C GLU A 271 8.21 23.04 -5.20
N ALA A 272 9.37 22.40 -5.41
CA ALA A 272 10.59 23.11 -5.82
C ALA A 272 10.45 23.81 -7.18
N LYS A 273 9.81 23.15 -8.16
CA LYS A 273 9.58 23.74 -9.49
C LYS A 273 8.61 24.91 -9.44
N GLU A 274 7.54 24.80 -8.67
CA GLU A 274 6.57 25.88 -8.52
C GLU A 274 7.20 27.12 -7.85
N LEU A 275 8.06 26.92 -6.86
CA LEU A 275 8.84 28.00 -6.25
C LEU A 275 9.79 28.66 -7.27
N GLU A 276 10.48 27.88 -8.11
CA GLU A 276 11.34 28.41 -9.17
C GLU A 276 10.56 29.19 -10.24
N GLU A 277 9.38 28.73 -10.62
CA GLU A 277 8.50 29.40 -11.59
C GLU A 277 7.90 30.70 -11.03
N ASN A 278 7.60 30.75 -9.72
CA ASN A 278 7.07 31.95 -9.06
C ASN A 278 8.14 33.01 -8.74
N LEU A 279 9.43 32.65 -8.77
CA LEU A 279 10.55 33.56 -8.53
C LEU A 279 11.11 34.20 -9.81
N ASN A 280 10.71 33.73 -11.00
CA ASN A 280 11.13 34.23 -12.31
C ASN A 280 10.05 35.08 -12.99
#